data_AF-A0A0G0H166-F1
#
_entry.id   AF-A0A0G0H166-F1
#
_cell.length_a   1.000
_cell.length_b   1.000
_cell.length_c   1.000
_cell.angle_alpha   90.00
_cell.angle_beta   90.00
_cell.angle_gamma   90.00
#
_symmetry.space_group_name_H-M   'P 1'
#
loop_
_entity.id
_entity.type
_entity.pdbx_description
1 polymer ?
#
loop_
_entity_poly.entity_id
_entity_poly.type
_entity_poly.pdbx_seq_one_letter_code
_entity_poly.pdbx_strand_id
1 'polypeptide(L)'
;MQENYLALGQRTLGNSLINGMGIFSNSTDVLQNPFSHIDILISFIVGFMSMVAGIWFIFLIFIGGYSYMTAGGDKSAIEEARKKLTTGVIGLVVVISATFLAGFLGYLIGLNILSPGAAIKNLQP
;
A
#
# COMPACT_ATOMS: atom_id res chain seq x y z
N MET A 1 23.27 -2.29 48.12
CA MET A 1 23.81 -1.34 47.12
C MET A 1 24.17 -2.13 45.88
N GLN A 2 23.81 -1.78 44.66
CA GLN A 2 22.75 -0.94 44.12
C GLN A 2 22.75 -1.16 42.58
N GLU A 3 23.11 -2.34 42.07
CA GLU A 3 23.64 -2.39 40.68
C GLU A 3 22.71 -3.04 39.64
N ASN A 4 21.59 -3.64 40.04
CA ASN A 4 20.73 -4.38 39.10
C ASN A 4 19.46 -3.67 38.62
N TYR A 5 19.32 -2.36 38.86
CA TYR A 5 18.13 -1.60 38.46
C TYR A 5 18.34 -0.65 37.28
N LEU A 6 19.53 -0.61 36.66
CA LEU A 6 19.79 0.27 35.53
C LEU A 6 19.58 -0.38 34.14
N ALA A 7 19.24 -1.67 34.06
CA ALA A 7 19.11 -2.36 32.77
C ALA A 7 17.69 -2.39 32.17
N LEU A 8 16.65 -1.90 32.85
CA LEU A 8 15.26 -2.06 32.39
C LEU A 8 14.47 -0.75 32.21
N GLY A 9 15.10 0.40 32.43
CA GLY A 9 14.44 1.72 32.36
C GLY A 9 14.46 2.41 31.00
N GLN A 10 15.09 1.83 29.98
CA GLN A 10 15.04 2.33 28.60
C GLN A 10 14.49 1.28 27.66
N ARG A 11 13.31 0.74 28.00
CA ARG A 11 12.40 0.39 26.93
C ARG A 11 12.06 1.71 26.24
N THR A 12 12.53 1.87 25.01
CA THR A 12 12.18 2.95 24.08
C THR A 12 10.66 3.06 23.97
N LEU A 13 10.02 3.79 24.89
CA LEU A 13 8.56 3.95 24.93
C LEU A 13 8.04 4.90 23.83
N GLY A 14 8.93 5.60 23.12
CA GLY A 14 8.53 6.57 22.10
C GLY A 14 8.43 6.01 20.68
N ASN A 15 9.22 4.99 20.33
CA ASN A 15 9.41 4.60 18.92
C ASN A 15 8.66 3.30 18.57
N SER A 16 8.64 2.30 19.46
CA SER A 16 8.07 0.97 19.16
C SER A 16 6.55 0.91 18.99
N LEU A 17 5.80 1.99 19.27
CA LEU A 17 4.36 2.09 18.99
C LEU A 17 4.05 2.67 17.60
N ILE A 18 5.00 3.40 16.99
CA ILE A 18 4.86 4.00 15.65
C ILE A 18 5.47 3.07 14.58
N ASN A 19 6.41 2.23 15.00
CA ASN A 19 7.29 1.44 14.16
C ASN A 19 6.73 0.12 13.62
N GLY A 20 5.41 -0.06 13.62
CA GLY A 20 4.77 -1.29 13.13
C GLY A 20 3.69 -1.07 12.10
N MET A 21 3.24 0.17 11.87
CA MET A 21 2.14 0.46 10.96
C MET A 21 2.32 1.83 10.29
N GLY A 22 2.68 1.81 9.01
CA GLY A 22 2.68 2.99 8.15
C GLY A 22 4.05 3.49 7.69
N ILE A 23 3.99 4.53 6.86
CA ILE A 23 5.06 5.25 6.14
C ILE A 23 6.23 5.82 6.98
N PHE A 24 6.33 5.45 8.26
CA PHE A 24 7.37 5.91 9.19
C PHE A 24 8.12 4.77 9.91
N SER A 25 8.07 3.54 9.37
CA SER A 25 8.68 2.33 9.94
C SER A 25 10.19 2.47 10.23
N ASN A 26 10.56 2.39 11.52
CA ASN A 26 11.87 2.09 12.12
C ASN A 26 13.12 2.56 11.35
N SER A 27 13.65 3.73 11.72
CA SER A 27 15.01 4.16 11.32
C SER A 27 16.13 3.19 11.75
N THR A 28 15.85 2.20 12.59
CA THR A 28 16.79 1.16 13.02
C THR A 28 16.77 -0.08 12.12
N ASP A 29 15.65 -0.38 11.44
CA ASP A 29 15.55 -1.54 10.52
C ASP A 29 16.10 -1.20 9.12
N VAL A 30 16.03 0.07 8.70
CA VAL A 30 16.64 0.56 7.45
C VAL A 30 18.17 0.51 7.45
N LEU A 31 18.82 0.52 8.60
CA LEU A 31 20.29 0.43 8.67
C LEU A 31 20.82 -1.02 8.74
N GLN A 32 19.98 -1.98 9.17
CA GLN A 32 20.39 -3.37 9.35
C GLN A 32 20.00 -4.27 8.17
N ASN A 33 18.95 -3.93 7.42
CA ASN A 33 18.49 -4.74 6.28
C ASN A 33 18.23 -3.86 5.04
N PRO A 34 19.05 -3.95 3.98
CA PRO A 34 18.89 -3.13 2.77
C PRO A 34 17.55 -3.40 2.03
N PHE A 35 16.93 -4.55 2.24
CA PHE A 35 15.63 -4.91 1.67
C PHE A 35 14.45 -4.08 2.20
N SER A 36 14.57 -3.48 3.39
CA SER A 36 13.53 -2.61 3.96
C SER A 36 13.26 -1.35 3.12
N HIS A 37 14.24 -0.88 2.35
CA HIS A 37 14.07 0.25 1.44
C HIS A 37 13.09 -0.08 0.30
N ILE A 38 13.08 -1.34 -0.15
CA ILE A 38 12.21 -1.80 -1.24
C ILE A 38 10.77 -1.93 -0.71
N ASP A 39 10.60 -2.41 0.52
CA ASP A 39 9.28 -2.54 1.15
C ASP A 39 8.61 -1.18 1.39
N ILE A 40 9.37 -0.20 1.89
CA ILE A 40 8.88 1.18 2.08
C ILE A 40 8.52 1.81 0.73
N LEU A 41 9.35 1.59 -0.30
CA LEU A 41 9.11 2.13 -1.64
C LEU A 41 7.89 1.50 -2.31
N ILE A 42 7.71 0.18 -2.20
CA ILE A 42 6.49 -0.51 -2.69
C ILE A 42 5.27 0.00 -1.93
N SER A 43 5.32 0.10 -0.61
CA SER A 43 4.18 0.57 0.18
C SER A 43 3.82 2.03 -0.15
N PHE A 44 4.82 2.87 -0.39
CA PHE A 44 4.61 4.25 -0.82
C PHE A 44 3.97 4.32 -2.20
N ILE A 45 4.50 3.58 -3.18
CA ILE A 45 3.97 3.56 -4.55
C ILE A 45 2.54 3.04 -4.57
N VAL A 46 2.25 1.94 -3.87
CA VAL A 46 0.92 1.34 -3.82
C VAL A 46 -0.07 2.27 -3.11
N GLY A 47 0.31 2.85 -1.96
CA GLY A 47 -0.53 3.79 -1.23
C GLY A 47 -0.81 5.06 -2.03
N PHE A 48 0.22 5.65 -2.64
CA PHE A 48 0.11 6.84 -3.48
C PHE A 48 -0.73 6.58 -4.73
N MET A 49 -0.48 5.48 -5.45
CA MET A 49 -1.27 5.09 -6.62
C MET A 49 -2.73 4.83 -6.26
N SER A 50 -3.02 4.17 -5.14
CA SER A 50 -4.40 3.96 -4.67
C SER A 50 -5.14 5.28 -4.44
N MET A 51 -4.47 6.24 -3.78
CA MET A 51 -5.05 7.55 -3.50
C MET A 51 -5.34 8.32 -4.81
N VAL A 52 -4.34 8.38 -5.70
CA VAL A 52 -4.48 9.05 -7.01
C VAL A 52 -5.57 8.38 -7.85
N ALA A 53 -5.64 7.06 -7.87
CA ALA A 53 -6.63 6.32 -8.63
C ALA A 53 -8.06 6.56 -8.14
N GLY A 54 -8.27 6.61 -6.81
CA GLY A 54 -9.58 6.93 -6.24
C GLY A 54 -10.06 8.33 -6.64
N ILE A 55 -9.17 9.32 -6.58
CA ILE A 55 -9.46 10.69 -7.00
C ILE A 55 -9.75 10.74 -8.51
N TRP A 56 -8.92 10.08 -9.32
CA TRP A 56 -9.09 10.01 -10.77
C TRP A 56 -10.42 9.35 -11.17
N PHE A 57 -10.82 8.28 -10.47
CA PHE A 57 -12.09 7.58 -10.70
C PHE A 57 -13.30 8.50 -10.53
N ILE A 58 -13.28 9.37 -9.52
CA ILE A 58 -14.34 10.36 -9.29
C ILE A 58 -14.48 11.26 -10.52
N PHE A 59 -13.38 11.85 -11.01
CA PHE A 59 -13.40 12.68 -12.23
C PHE A 59 -13.94 11.93 -13.44
N LEU A 60 -13.58 10.66 -13.59
CA LEU A 60 -14.01 9.81 -14.70
C LEU A 60 -15.51 9.54 -14.69
N ILE A 61 -16.11 9.30 -13.52
CA ILE A 61 -17.56 9.15 -13.34
C ILE A 61 -18.26 10.46 -13.68
N PHE A 62 -17.76 11.61 -13.23
CA PHE A 62 -18.37 12.91 -13.54
C PHE A 62 -18.35 13.21 -15.04
N ILE A 63 -17.19 13.08 -15.69
CA ILE A 63 -17.04 13.39 -17.12
C ILE A 63 -17.76 12.36 -17.99
N GLY A 64 -17.62 11.07 -17.66
CA GLY A 64 -18.27 9.99 -18.39
C GLY A 64 -19.79 10.00 -18.21
N GLY A 65 -20.27 10.28 -17.00
CA GLY A 65 -21.69 10.40 -16.68
C GLY A 65 -22.33 11.62 -17.34
N TYR A 66 -21.66 12.78 -17.29
CA TYR A 66 -22.10 13.98 -18.00
C TYR A 66 -22.19 13.73 -19.50
N SER A 67 -21.15 13.14 -20.10
CA SER A 67 -21.14 12.77 -21.52
C SER A 67 -22.23 11.76 -21.88
N TYR A 68 -22.56 10.83 -20.98
CA TYR A 68 -23.64 9.87 -21.20
C TYR A 68 -25.02 10.53 -21.15
N MET A 69 -25.23 11.48 -20.23
CA MET A 69 -26.47 12.24 -20.12
C MET A 69 -26.70 13.18 -21.30
N THR A 70 -25.64 13.82 -21.81
CA THR A 70 -25.74 14.78 -22.93
C THR A 70 -25.74 14.14 -24.31
N ALA A 71 -25.41 12.84 -24.43
CA ALA A 71 -25.37 12.13 -25.70
C ALA A 71 -26.73 12.04 -26.43
N GLY A 72 -27.85 12.23 -25.72
CA GLY A 72 -29.16 12.57 -26.32
C GLY A 72 -29.74 11.58 -27.35
N GLY A 73 -29.16 10.39 -27.55
CA GLY A 73 -29.56 9.41 -28.56
C GLY A 73 -28.55 9.18 -29.69
N ASP A 74 -27.45 9.93 -29.75
CA ASP A 74 -26.32 9.62 -30.65
C ASP A 74 -25.58 8.37 -30.13
N LYS A 75 -25.66 7.29 -30.91
CA LYS A 75 -25.01 6.01 -30.58
C LYS A 75 -23.50 6.15 -30.41
N SER A 76 -22.86 7.03 -31.18
CA SER A 76 -21.40 7.24 -31.12
C SER A 76 -21.00 7.85 -29.79
N ALA A 77 -21.70 8.92 -29.37
CA ALA A 77 -21.45 9.59 -28.09
C ALA A 77 -21.76 8.68 -26.89
N ILE A 78 -22.81 7.85 -26.97
CA ILE A 78 -23.13 6.86 -25.93
C ILE A 78 -22.03 5.81 -25.82
N GLU A 79 -21.51 5.32 -26.95
CA GLU A 79 -20.46 4.31 -26.98
C GLU A 79 -19.14 4.86 -26.40
N GLU A 80 -18.78 6.10 -26.76
CA GLU A 80 -17.60 6.76 -26.19
C GLU A 80 -17.73 7.00 -24.68
N ALA A 81 -18.90 7.46 -24.23
CA ALA A 81 -19.18 7.65 -22.80
C ALA A 81 -19.10 6.32 -22.02
N ARG A 82 -19.68 5.25 -22.57
CA ARG A 82 -19.55 3.90 -21.99
C ARG A 82 -18.10 3.41 -21.95
N LYS A 83 -17.33 3.66 -23.01
CA LYS A 83 -15.91 3.28 -23.06
C LYS A 83 -15.11 4.01 -21.98
N LYS A 84 -15.34 5.30 -21.78
CA LYS A 84 -14.71 6.09 -20.70
C LYS A 84 -15.06 5.49 -19.34
N LEU A 85 -16.35 5.30 -19.06
CA LEU A 85 -16.81 4.70 -17.79
C LEU A 85 -16.21 3.32 -17.54
N THR A 86 -16.22 2.45 -18.55
CA THR A 86 -15.68 1.07 -18.43
C THR A 86 -14.18 1.09 -18.15
N THR A 87 -13.43 1.95 -18.85
CA THR A 87 -11.98 2.11 -18.62
C THR A 87 -11.69 2.62 -17.20
N GLY A 88 -12.49 3.56 -16.69
CA GLY A 88 -12.37 4.02 -15.31
C GLY A 88 -12.67 2.94 -14.27
N VAL A 89 -13.72 2.14 -14.49
CA VAL A 89 -14.06 1.01 -13.62
C VAL A 89 -12.94 -0.03 -13.62
N ILE A 90 -12.37 -0.35 -14.78
CA ILE A 90 -11.23 -1.27 -14.87
C ILE A 90 -10.04 -0.75 -14.05
N GLY A 91 -9.72 0.54 -14.15
CA GLY A 91 -8.65 1.16 -13.34
C GLY A 91 -8.88 1.00 -11.85
N LEU A 92 -10.11 1.22 -11.37
CA LEU A 92 -10.47 1.04 -9.96
C LEU A 92 -10.34 -0.43 -9.53
N VAL A 93 -10.85 -1.36 -10.35
CA VAL A 93 -10.78 -2.80 -10.07
C VAL A 93 -9.34 -3.29 -9.97
N VAL A 94 -8.45 -2.81 -10.84
CA VAL A 94 -7.02 -3.16 -10.83
C VAL A 94 -6.37 -2.75 -9.51
N VAL A 95 -6.65 -1.55 -9.02
CA VAL A 95 -6.07 -1.02 -7.77
C VAL A 95 -6.52 -1.85 -6.56
N ILE A 96 -7.83 -2.13 -6.46
CA ILE A 96 -8.39 -2.98 -5.39
C ILE A 96 -7.77 -4.39 -5.46
N SER A 97 -7.67 -4.94 -6.67
CA SER A 97 -7.09 -6.26 -6.90
C SER A 97 -5.62 -6.32 -6.53
N ALA A 98 -4.84 -5.28 -6.84
CA ALA A 98 -3.41 -5.21 -6.51
C ALA A 98 -3.17 -5.24 -5.00
N THR A 99 -3.95 -4.46 -4.22
CA THR A 99 -3.86 -4.48 -2.75
C THR A 99 -4.23 -5.85 -2.18
N PHE A 100 -5.29 -6.47 -2.72
CA PHE A 100 -5.71 -7.80 -2.30
C PHE A 100 -4.66 -8.88 -2.60
N LEU A 101 -4.10 -8.84 -3.82
CA LEU A 101 -3.10 -9.81 -4.27
C LEU A 101 -1.78 -9.65 -3.50
N ALA A 102 -1.37 -8.43 -3.18
CA ALA A 102 -0.20 -8.18 -2.33
C ALA A 102 -0.36 -8.82 -0.94
N GLY A 103 -1.52 -8.70 -0.32
CA GLY A 103 -1.82 -9.37 0.96
C GLY A 103 -1.86 -10.89 0.84
N PHE A 104 -2.43 -11.40 -0.25
CA PHE A 104 -2.52 -12.84 -0.51
C PHE A 104 -1.13 -13.48 -0.76
N LEU A 105 -0.25 -12.81 -1.50
CA LEU A 105 1.13 -13.24 -1.71
C LEU A 105 1.93 -13.24 -0.40
N GLY A 106 1.72 -12.23 0.46
CA GLY A 106 2.31 -12.20 1.80
C GLY A 106 1.87 -13.38 2.69
N TYR A 107 0.61 -13.81 2.56
CA TYR A 107 0.09 -14.97 3.30
C TYR A 107 0.65 -16.30 2.78
N LEU A 108 0.73 -16.48 1.46
CA LEU A 108 1.17 -17.73 0.81
C LEU A 108 2.64 -18.06 1.02
N ILE A 109 3.51 -17.05 1.03
CA ILE A 109 4.97 -17.28 1.04
C ILE A 109 5.46 -17.72 2.43
N GLY A 110 4.67 -17.53 3.51
CA GLY A 110 4.96 -18.02 4.86
C GLY A 110 6.21 -17.43 5.53
N LEU A 111 7.08 -16.80 4.73
CA LEU A 111 8.07 -15.82 5.13
C LEU A 111 7.35 -14.48 5.16
N ASN A 112 7.48 -13.76 6.26
CA ASN A 112 7.22 -12.34 6.28
C ASN A 112 8.20 -11.71 5.27
N ILE A 113 7.81 -11.66 4.00
CA ILE A 113 8.46 -10.83 2.97
C ILE A 113 8.36 -9.35 3.35
N LEU A 114 7.49 -9.02 4.30
CA LEU A 114 7.41 -7.75 5.02
C LEU A 114 8.43 -7.63 6.19
N SER A 115 9.18 -8.69 6.53
CA SER A 115 10.20 -8.70 7.59
C SER A 115 11.23 -9.85 7.43
N PRO A 116 12.12 -9.79 6.43
CA PRO A 116 13.17 -10.80 6.20
C PRO A 116 14.18 -10.90 7.36
N GLY A 117 14.21 -9.92 8.28
CA GLY A 117 15.07 -9.94 9.47
C GLY A 117 14.77 -11.08 10.47
N ALA A 118 13.52 -11.56 10.53
CA ALA A 118 13.16 -12.70 11.39
C ALA A 118 13.67 -14.05 10.85
N ALA A 119 13.90 -14.14 9.53
CA ALA A 119 14.44 -15.34 8.89
C ALA A 119 15.95 -15.50 9.15
N ILE A 120 16.69 -14.40 9.24
CA ILE A 120 18.14 -14.41 9.51
C ILE A 120 18.43 -14.85 10.96
N LYS A 121 17.59 -14.48 11.93
CA LYS A 121 17.76 -14.85 13.35
C LYS A 121 17.68 -16.37 13.62
N ASN A 122 17.05 -17.14 12.72
CA ASN A 122 16.93 -18.60 12.84
C ASN A 122 17.96 -19.38 12.01
N LEU A 123 18.85 -18.69 11.28
CA LEU A 123 19.94 -19.28 10.50
C LEU A 123 21.33 -18.92 11.02
N GLN A 124 21.38 -18.13 12.10
CA GLN A 124 22.56 -18.03 12.96
C GLN A 124 22.41 -19.11 14.04
N PRO A 125 23.24 -20.16 14.06
CA PRO A 125 23.31 -21.02 15.23
C PRO A 125 23.72 -20.23 16.48
#